data_AF-A0A0V7ZSR9-F1
#
_entry.id   AF-A0A0V7ZSR9-F1
#
_cell.length_a   1.000
_cell.length_b   1.000
_cell.length_c   1.000
_cell.angle_alpha   90.00
_cell.angle_beta   90.00
_cell.angle_gamma   90.00
#
_symmetry.space_group_name_H-M   'P 1'
#
loop_
_entity.id
_entity.type
_entity.pdbx_description
1 polymer ?
#
loop_
_entity_poly.entity_id
_entity_poly.type
_entity_poly.pdbx_seq_one_letter_code
_entity_poly.pdbx_strand_id
1 'polypeptide(L)'
;MDEQRLRAYLTLIQELLRCPSGEELALLKEHSDLLDADFIKIMEHVANQAEEQGAQGAAYFLRNLAQQLKEAVEQASGNLESDPEDRYSAYIKLIETLLNCPSGSEAEVLRKNQELIDRGFILKVTQVAGMLEEIGEGRAANFLQNIAAPLAEGLITSLPPDVSKSHIDFLAEALRITSNSNANAKMVYPLLQNNLDKLNLQLAKAITEWVKDITTRVQPPIAQSIAVDIVHFSILIQRFPLGNHSDNLEIAVSGYHAALTIFERDRFPEQWAGTHNNLGNAYVERVQGDRADNLEQAIASYKAAAEVYGRDRAPDDWAMVQNNLGTAYFNRILDEKAENVEIAIECYLNALQIYQRELTPYKWAAIQFNLGNAYSDRIFDDREENIELAIEYYLAALEVYQRERTPNEWAMVQYNLGNTYRNRIRGDESENLDSANRCYLAALEIYKNNHFPSQE
;
A
#
# COMPACT_ATOMS: atom_id res chain seq x y z
N MET A 1 11.48 -10.95 3.57
CA MET A 1 12.14 -11.70 4.65
C MET A 1 12.73 -10.68 5.60
N ASP A 2 12.37 -10.74 6.88
CA ASP A 2 12.89 -9.86 7.93
C ASP A 2 14.42 -10.02 8.07
N GLU A 3 15.13 -8.91 8.30
CA GLU A 3 16.59 -8.86 8.43
C GLU A 3 17.09 -9.66 9.64
N GLN A 4 16.31 -9.69 10.74
CA GLN A 4 16.63 -10.51 11.90
C GLN A 4 16.49 -12.00 11.60
N ARG A 5 15.44 -12.39 10.86
CA ARG A 5 15.23 -13.77 10.41
C ARG A 5 16.29 -14.23 9.40
N LEU A 6 16.66 -13.37 8.45
CA LEU A 6 17.77 -13.65 7.52
C LEU A 6 19.11 -13.80 8.26
N ARG A 7 19.39 -12.95 9.25
CA ARG A 7 20.58 -13.09 10.11
C ARG A 7 20.57 -14.40 10.88
N ALA A 8 19.41 -14.82 11.41
CA ALA A 8 19.27 -16.11 12.07
C ALA A 8 19.54 -17.28 11.11
N TYR A 9 19.01 -17.23 9.88
CA TYR A 9 19.29 -18.23 8.84
C TYR A 9 20.77 -18.29 8.46
N LEU A 10 21.40 -17.14 8.22
CA LEU A 10 22.82 -17.08 7.88
C LEU A 10 23.70 -17.54 9.04
N THR A 11 23.30 -17.24 10.28
CA THR A 11 24.00 -17.72 11.49
C THR A 11 23.92 -19.24 11.57
N LEU A 12 22.73 -19.82 11.42
CA LEU A 12 22.54 -21.27 11.42
C LEU A 12 23.31 -21.96 10.28
N ILE A 13 23.33 -21.37 9.09
CA ILE A 13 24.13 -21.89 7.95
C ILE A 13 25.62 -21.85 8.27
N GLN A 14 26.12 -20.78 8.90
CA GLN A 14 27.52 -20.71 9.32
C GLN A 14 27.87 -21.73 10.39
N GLU A 15 26.96 -22.01 11.32
CA GLU A 15 27.13 -23.05 12.34
C GLU A 15 27.13 -24.45 11.71
N LEU A 16 26.22 -24.72 10.78
CA LEU A 16 26.18 -25.98 10.01
C LEU A 16 27.45 -26.23 9.19
N LEU A 17 28.08 -25.18 8.65
CA LEU A 17 29.35 -25.31 7.92
C LEU A 17 30.56 -25.53 8.83
N ARG A 18 30.43 -25.26 10.14
CA ARG A 18 31.51 -25.34 11.13
C ARG A 18 31.36 -26.50 12.10
N CYS A 19 30.18 -27.12 12.19
CA CYS A 19 29.93 -28.20 13.14
C CYS A 19 30.70 -29.48 12.74
N PRO A 20 31.10 -30.32 13.71
CA PRO A 20 31.70 -31.62 13.43
C PRO A 20 30.76 -32.53 12.62
N SER A 21 31.32 -33.31 11.70
CA SER A 21 30.53 -34.26 10.90
C SER A 21 29.78 -35.25 11.78
N GLY A 22 28.45 -35.27 11.67
CA GLY A 22 27.54 -36.11 12.45
C GLY A 22 26.71 -35.38 13.50
N GLU A 23 26.95 -34.08 13.74
CA GLU A 23 26.20 -33.25 14.70
C GLU A 23 25.14 -32.35 14.04
N GLU A 24 25.05 -32.33 12.71
CA GLU A 24 24.19 -31.43 11.92
C GLU A 24 22.70 -31.60 12.26
N LEU A 25 22.24 -32.84 12.44
CA LEU A 25 20.83 -33.14 12.73
C LEU A 25 20.44 -32.67 14.14
N ALA A 26 21.37 -32.70 15.11
CA ALA A 26 21.11 -32.20 16.46
C ALA A 26 20.95 -30.68 16.44
N LEU A 27 21.84 -29.98 15.71
CA LEU A 27 21.79 -28.54 15.51
C LEU A 27 20.50 -28.09 14.80
N LEU A 28 20.09 -28.80 13.74
CA LEU A 28 18.83 -28.51 13.04
C LEU A 28 17.60 -28.69 13.94
N LYS A 29 17.60 -29.68 14.84
CA LYS A 29 16.49 -29.89 15.78
C LYS A 29 16.38 -28.78 16.83
N GLU A 30 17.51 -28.23 17.28
CA GLU A 30 17.53 -27.11 18.22
C GLU A 30 16.99 -25.82 17.60
N HIS A 31 17.06 -25.68 16.27
CA HIS A 31 16.57 -24.54 15.50
C HIS A 31 15.37 -24.88 14.60
N SER A 32 14.48 -25.77 15.06
CA SER A 32 13.34 -26.26 14.25
C SER A 32 12.36 -25.18 13.79
N ASP A 33 12.28 -24.05 14.49
CA ASP A 33 11.46 -22.87 14.19
C ASP A 33 11.97 -22.07 12.98
N LEU A 34 13.24 -22.29 12.60
CA LEU A 34 13.87 -21.70 11.42
C LEU A 34 13.81 -22.62 10.20
N LEU A 35 13.37 -23.89 10.32
CA LEU A 35 13.38 -24.86 9.23
C LEU A 35 12.14 -24.78 8.33
N ASP A 36 11.98 -23.64 7.65
CA ASP A 36 10.90 -23.40 6.70
C ASP A 36 11.42 -23.31 5.25
N ALA A 37 10.50 -23.07 4.30
CA ALA A 37 10.83 -22.98 2.89
C ALA A 37 11.81 -21.84 2.57
N ASP A 38 11.79 -20.75 3.35
CA ASP A 38 12.68 -19.61 3.16
C ASP A 38 14.11 -19.93 3.60
N PHE A 39 14.29 -20.67 4.69
CA PHE A 39 15.60 -21.17 5.11
C PHE A 39 16.26 -22.06 4.06
N ILE A 40 15.49 -22.94 3.40
CA ILE A 40 15.99 -23.79 2.31
C ILE A 40 16.46 -22.93 1.13
N LYS A 41 15.67 -21.92 0.74
CA LYS A 41 16.05 -20.99 -0.34
C LYS A 41 17.34 -20.23 -0.02
N ILE A 42 17.51 -19.76 1.22
CA ILE A 42 18.74 -19.09 1.65
C ILE A 42 19.93 -20.06 1.67
N MET A 43 19.73 -21.31 2.09
CA MET A 43 20.77 -22.35 2.08
C MET A 43 21.26 -22.64 0.66
N GLU A 44 20.36 -22.73 -0.32
CA GLU A 44 20.69 -22.91 -1.74
C GLU A 44 21.44 -21.69 -2.30
N HIS A 45 21.03 -20.48 -1.93
CA HIS A 45 21.71 -19.27 -2.33
C HIS A 45 23.15 -19.19 -1.80
N VAL A 46 23.36 -19.51 -0.52
CA VAL A 46 24.70 -19.56 0.08
C VAL A 46 25.54 -20.67 -0.56
N ALA A 47 24.93 -21.80 -0.94
CA ALA A 47 25.62 -22.86 -1.67
C ALA A 47 26.12 -22.40 -3.04
N ASN A 48 25.31 -21.63 -3.77
CA ASN A 48 25.69 -21.07 -5.08
C ASN A 48 26.85 -20.07 -4.93
N GLN A 49 26.77 -19.16 -3.95
CA GLN A 49 27.86 -18.22 -3.66
C GLN A 49 29.15 -18.94 -3.24
N ALA A 50 29.05 -20.01 -2.45
CA ALA A 50 30.22 -20.82 -2.07
C ALA A 50 30.85 -21.48 -3.31
N GLU A 51 30.07 -21.92 -4.29
CA GLU A 51 30.58 -22.50 -5.53
C GLU A 51 31.33 -21.47 -6.38
N GLU A 52 30.77 -20.26 -6.52
CA GLU A 52 31.38 -19.14 -7.23
C GLU A 52 32.69 -18.68 -6.59
N GLN A 53 32.79 -18.78 -5.27
CA GLN A 53 34.01 -18.49 -4.50
C GLN A 53 35.01 -19.66 -4.47
N GLY A 54 34.72 -20.77 -5.16
CA GLY A 54 35.59 -21.94 -5.27
C GLY A 54 35.53 -22.91 -4.09
N ALA A 55 34.63 -22.69 -3.12
CA ALA A 55 34.38 -23.56 -1.97
C ALA A 55 33.42 -24.72 -2.31
N GLN A 56 33.85 -25.56 -3.27
CA GLN A 56 33.06 -26.67 -3.85
C GLN A 56 32.50 -27.64 -2.80
N GLY A 57 33.25 -27.93 -1.73
CA GLY A 57 32.80 -28.83 -0.66
C GLY A 57 31.63 -28.27 0.16
N ALA A 58 31.65 -26.96 0.47
CA ALA A 58 30.58 -26.28 1.19
C ALA A 58 29.32 -26.17 0.31
N ALA A 59 29.49 -25.83 -0.97
CA ALA A 59 28.40 -25.78 -1.94
C ALA A 59 27.70 -27.13 -2.09
N TYR A 60 28.47 -28.22 -2.24
CA TYR A 60 27.93 -29.57 -2.36
C TYR A 60 27.16 -29.99 -1.10
N PHE A 61 27.73 -29.73 0.08
CA PHE A 61 27.11 -30.04 1.37
C PHE A 61 25.76 -29.31 1.55
N LEU A 62 25.74 -27.99 1.35
CA LEU A 62 24.53 -27.18 1.54
C LEU A 62 23.42 -27.56 0.55
N ARG A 63 23.75 -27.85 -0.71
CA ARG A 63 22.74 -28.31 -1.70
C ARG A 63 22.12 -29.65 -1.33
N ASN A 64 22.94 -30.60 -0.86
CA ASN A 64 22.44 -31.90 -0.45
C ASN A 64 21.54 -31.78 0.79
N LEU A 65 21.95 -30.96 1.77
CA LEU A 65 21.16 -30.73 2.98
C LEU A 65 19.84 -30.01 2.68
N ALA A 66 19.85 -29.00 1.81
CA ALA A 66 18.65 -28.29 1.35
C ALA A 66 17.64 -29.26 0.70
N GLN A 67 18.12 -30.17 -0.15
CA GLN A 67 17.27 -31.18 -0.79
C GLN A 67 16.65 -32.14 0.23
N GLN A 68 17.41 -32.59 1.23
CA GLN A 68 16.88 -33.48 2.30
C GLN A 68 15.84 -32.77 3.17
N LEU A 69 16.07 -31.49 3.50
CA LEU A 69 15.11 -30.67 4.26
C LEU A 69 13.84 -30.42 3.45
N LYS A 70 13.95 -30.18 2.14
CA LYS A 70 12.82 -30.00 1.25
C LYS A 70 11.92 -31.23 1.20
N GLU A 71 12.51 -32.42 1.05
CA GLU A 71 11.77 -33.69 1.08
C GLU A 71 11.10 -33.93 2.45
N ALA A 72 11.74 -33.52 3.55
CA ALA A 72 11.18 -33.64 4.89
C ALA A 72 10.01 -32.67 5.15
N VAL A 73 10.12 -31.42 4.68
CA VAL A 73 9.05 -30.40 4.76
C VAL A 73 7.87 -30.79 3.87
N GLU A 74 8.12 -31.32 2.67
CA GLU A 74 7.08 -31.83 1.76
C GLU A 74 6.35 -33.06 2.35
N GLN A 75 7.05 -33.96 3.04
CA GLN A 75 6.43 -35.09 3.74
C GLN A 75 5.66 -34.68 5.01
N ALA A 76 6.11 -33.64 5.72
CA ALA A 76 5.42 -33.10 6.89
C ALA A 76 4.15 -32.31 6.53
N SER A 77 4.08 -31.77 5.30
CA SER A 77 2.94 -31.02 4.77
C SER A 77 1.85 -31.92 4.15
N GLY A 78 2.02 -33.25 4.24
CA GLY A 78 1.11 -34.24 3.69
C GLY A 78 -0.20 -34.37 4.46
N ASN A 79 -1.16 -33.49 4.16
CA ASN A 79 -2.61 -33.72 4.12
C ASN A 79 -3.31 -32.38 4.34
N LEU A 80 -3.57 -31.64 3.25
CA LEU A 80 -4.76 -30.80 3.11
C LEU A 80 -4.94 -30.55 1.62
N GLU A 81 -6.13 -30.89 1.16
CA GLU A 81 -6.59 -30.78 -0.21
C GLU A 81 -6.49 -29.34 -0.71
N SER A 82 -6.18 -29.22 -1.99
CA SER A 82 -6.07 -28.01 -2.80
C SER A 82 -7.15 -26.96 -2.53
N ASP A 83 -6.74 -25.80 -2.02
CA ASP A 83 -7.45 -24.53 -2.15
C ASP A 83 -6.74 -23.70 -3.25
N PRO A 84 -7.44 -22.94 -4.11
CA PRO A 84 -6.83 -22.25 -5.24
C PRO A 84 -5.84 -21.17 -4.79
N GLU A 85 -4.62 -21.28 -5.30
CA GLU A 85 -3.44 -20.46 -5.02
C GLU A 85 -3.68 -18.94 -5.02
N ASP A 86 -3.11 -18.27 -4.02
CA ASP A 86 -2.90 -16.83 -3.96
C ASP A 86 -2.19 -16.32 -5.23
N ARG A 87 -2.79 -15.35 -5.96
CA ARG A 87 -2.24 -14.84 -7.23
C ARG A 87 -0.82 -14.30 -7.08
N TYR A 88 -0.47 -13.83 -5.88
CA TYR A 88 0.87 -13.37 -5.54
C TYR A 88 1.92 -14.50 -5.70
N SER A 89 1.63 -15.69 -5.17
CA SER A 89 2.50 -16.87 -5.28
C SER A 89 2.67 -17.29 -6.74
N ALA A 90 1.59 -17.23 -7.52
CA ALA A 90 1.62 -17.53 -8.94
C ALA A 90 2.48 -16.54 -9.75
N TYR A 91 2.45 -15.24 -9.42
CA TYR A 91 3.32 -14.24 -10.07
C TYR A 91 4.80 -14.47 -9.75
N ILE A 92 5.14 -14.71 -8.48
CA ILE A 92 6.53 -14.98 -8.07
C ILE A 92 7.06 -16.24 -8.75
N LYS A 93 6.27 -17.32 -8.76
CA LYS A 93 6.63 -18.57 -9.44
C LYS A 93 6.85 -18.38 -10.95
N LEU A 94 6.04 -17.53 -11.59
CA LEU A 94 6.22 -17.18 -13.00
C LEU A 94 7.49 -16.35 -13.24
N ILE A 95 7.81 -15.38 -12.36
CA ILE A 95 9.05 -14.59 -12.43
C ILE A 95 10.28 -15.49 -12.24
N GLU A 96 10.25 -16.37 -11.23
CA GLU A 96 11.29 -17.39 -11.00
C GLU A 96 11.45 -18.29 -12.24
N THR A 97 10.35 -18.68 -12.88
CA THR A 97 10.38 -19.49 -14.10
C THR A 97 11.02 -18.73 -15.27
N LEU A 98 10.74 -17.43 -15.42
CA LEU A 98 11.33 -16.60 -16.47
C LEU A 98 12.83 -16.39 -16.29
N LEU A 99 13.28 -16.17 -15.05
CA LEU A 99 14.69 -16.01 -14.72
C LEU A 99 15.51 -17.28 -14.96
N ASN A 100 14.89 -18.45 -14.79
CA ASN A 100 15.56 -19.75 -14.89
C ASN A 100 15.32 -20.48 -16.22
N CYS A 101 14.51 -19.93 -17.13
CA CYS A 101 14.22 -20.61 -18.40
C CYS A 101 15.40 -20.51 -19.39
N PRO A 102 15.56 -21.49 -20.31
CA PRO A 102 16.59 -21.42 -21.33
C PRO A 102 16.37 -20.23 -22.26
N SER A 103 17.45 -19.50 -22.58
CA SER A 103 17.40 -18.33 -23.46
C SER A 103 16.65 -18.62 -24.76
N GLY A 104 15.64 -17.81 -25.07
CA GLY A 104 14.75 -17.97 -26.22
C GLY A 104 13.45 -18.72 -25.92
N SER A 105 13.25 -19.21 -24.69
CA SER A 105 12.02 -19.90 -24.25
C SER A 105 11.03 -18.98 -23.52
N GLU A 106 11.38 -17.71 -23.28
CA GLU A 106 10.64 -16.75 -22.47
C GLU A 106 9.23 -16.53 -23.04
N ALA A 107 9.12 -16.37 -24.36
CA ALA A 107 7.84 -16.16 -25.04
C ALA A 107 6.88 -17.35 -24.88
N GLU A 108 7.41 -18.58 -24.84
CA GLU A 108 6.61 -19.79 -24.65
C GLU A 108 6.15 -19.94 -23.19
N VAL A 109 7.02 -19.58 -22.23
CA VAL A 109 6.65 -19.51 -20.80
C VAL A 109 5.54 -18.49 -20.58
N LEU A 110 5.67 -17.29 -21.15
CA LEU A 110 4.64 -16.25 -21.10
C LEU A 110 3.33 -16.71 -21.76
N ARG A 111 3.41 -17.35 -22.93
CA ARG A 111 2.23 -17.87 -23.64
C ARG A 111 1.47 -18.94 -22.85
N LYS A 112 2.18 -19.79 -22.10
CA LYS A 112 1.57 -20.84 -21.26
C LYS A 112 0.91 -20.33 -19.99
N ASN A 113 1.26 -19.11 -19.56
CA ASN A 113 0.76 -18.49 -18.33
C ASN A 113 0.00 -17.18 -18.64
N GLN A 114 -0.69 -17.12 -19.78
CA GLN A 114 -1.37 -15.90 -20.24
C GLN A 114 -2.40 -15.38 -19.23
N GLU A 115 -3.06 -16.26 -18.48
CA GLU A 115 -4.02 -15.88 -17.44
C GLU A 115 -3.39 -15.16 -16.22
N LEU A 116 -2.07 -15.23 -16.09
CA LEU A 116 -1.30 -14.52 -15.06
C LEU A 116 -0.71 -13.20 -15.58
N ILE A 117 -0.68 -12.96 -16.90
CA ILE A 117 -0.11 -11.73 -17.47
C ILE A 117 -1.15 -10.61 -17.39
N ASP A 118 -1.11 -9.87 -16.30
CA ASP A 118 -1.92 -8.68 -16.05
C ASP A 118 -1.07 -7.53 -15.47
N ARG A 119 -1.71 -6.43 -15.07
CA ARG A 119 -1.02 -5.29 -14.45
C ARG A 119 -0.34 -5.66 -13.13
N GLY A 120 -0.89 -6.60 -12.36
CA GLY A 120 -0.31 -7.06 -11.09
C GLY A 120 0.99 -7.81 -11.32
N PHE A 121 1.04 -8.67 -12.33
CA PHE A 121 2.27 -9.34 -12.75
C PHE A 121 3.37 -8.36 -13.17
N ILE A 122 3.05 -7.33 -13.97
CA ILE A 122 4.04 -6.33 -14.42
C ILE A 122 4.63 -5.53 -13.25
N LEU A 123 3.78 -5.11 -12.30
CA LEU A 123 4.24 -4.41 -11.10
C LEU A 123 5.22 -5.29 -10.30
N LYS A 124 4.88 -6.58 -10.14
CA LYS A 124 5.74 -7.52 -9.41
C LYS A 124 7.06 -7.78 -10.14
N VAL A 125 7.05 -7.94 -11.47
CA VAL A 125 8.26 -8.06 -12.29
C VAL A 125 9.16 -6.83 -12.12
N THR A 126 8.57 -5.63 -12.09
CA THR A 126 9.31 -4.36 -11.94
C THR A 126 9.94 -4.22 -10.56
N GLN A 127 9.23 -4.63 -9.50
CA GLN A 127 9.76 -4.64 -8.14
C GLN A 127 10.89 -5.65 -7.96
N VAL A 128 10.72 -6.87 -8.45
CA VAL A 128 11.79 -7.89 -8.40
C VAL A 128 13.00 -7.40 -9.19
N ALA A 129 12.80 -6.70 -10.31
CA ALA A 129 13.90 -6.09 -11.05
C ALA A 129 14.65 -5.02 -10.22
N GLY A 130 13.92 -4.15 -9.50
CA GLY A 130 14.53 -3.16 -8.60
C GLY A 130 15.31 -3.81 -7.45
N MET A 131 14.74 -4.85 -6.84
CA MET A 131 15.44 -5.64 -5.80
C MET A 131 16.71 -6.30 -6.33
N LEU A 132 16.68 -6.85 -7.55
CA LEU A 132 17.85 -7.43 -8.21
C LEU A 132 18.91 -6.37 -8.51
N GLU A 133 18.52 -5.15 -8.86
CA GLU A 133 19.45 -4.05 -9.09
C GLU A 133 20.15 -3.61 -7.80
N GLU A 134 19.43 -3.54 -6.68
CA GLU A 134 19.96 -3.17 -5.36
C GLU A 134 20.96 -4.19 -4.81
N ILE A 135 20.76 -5.49 -5.08
CA ILE A 135 21.67 -6.55 -4.66
C ILE A 135 22.80 -6.85 -5.66
N GLY A 136 22.94 -6.04 -6.72
CA GLY A 136 24.03 -6.13 -7.69
C GLY A 136 23.79 -7.08 -8.88
N GLU A 137 22.60 -7.68 -8.98
CA GLU A 137 22.17 -8.58 -10.06
C GLU A 137 21.64 -7.80 -11.28
N GLY A 138 22.43 -6.85 -11.76
CA GLY A 138 22.03 -5.91 -12.82
C GLY A 138 21.64 -6.58 -14.14
N ARG A 139 22.13 -7.79 -14.45
CA ARG A 139 21.72 -8.52 -15.67
C ARG A 139 20.30 -9.07 -15.56
N ALA A 140 19.95 -9.65 -14.42
CA ALA A 140 18.62 -10.19 -14.17
C ALA A 140 17.59 -9.06 -14.01
N ALA A 141 17.98 -7.96 -13.35
CA ALA A 141 17.18 -6.74 -13.30
C ALA A 141 16.85 -6.20 -14.69
N ASN A 142 17.88 -6.00 -15.54
CA ASN A 142 17.69 -5.54 -16.91
C ASN A 142 16.84 -6.51 -17.75
N PHE A 143 17.00 -7.82 -17.55
CA PHE A 143 16.18 -8.84 -18.23
C PHE A 143 14.69 -8.71 -17.86
N LEU A 144 14.38 -8.60 -16.58
CA LEU A 144 12.99 -8.44 -16.12
C LEU A 144 12.39 -7.10 -16.57
N GLN A 145 13.16 -6.01 -16.56
CA GLN A 145 12.71 -4.72 -17.11
C GLN A 145 12.42 -4.81 -18.61
N ASN A 146 13.26 -5.52 -19.38
CA ASN A 146 13.08 -5.75 -20.81
C ASN A 146 11.89 -6.66 -21.14
N ILE A 147 11.44 -7.50 -20.20
CA ILE A 147 10.19 -8.28 -20.31
C ILE A 147 8.98 -7.44 -19.92
N ALA A 148 9.09 -6.63 -18.86
CA ALA A 148 8.00 -5.82 -18.34
C ALA A 148 7.54 -4.77 -19.35
N ALA A 149 8.45 -4.10 -20.06
CA ALA A 149 8.11 -3.00 -20.97
C ALA A 149 7.24 -3.46 -22.17
N PRO A 150 7.58 -4.52 -22.92
CA PRO A 150 6.73 -5.02 -24.00
C PRO A 150 5.44 -5.69 -23.52
N LEU A 151 5.40 -6.26 -22.30
CA LEU A 151 4.17 -6.79 -21.72
C LEU A 151 3.24 -5.67 -21.25
N ALA A 152 3.79 -4.58 -20.70
CA ALA A 152 3.05 -3.37 -20.41
C ALA A 152 2.48 -2.76 -21.70
N GLU A 153 3.32 -2.61 -22.72
CA GLU A 153 2.90 -2.16 -24.05
C GLU A 153 1.89 -3.14 -24.68
N GLY A 154 2.06 -4.44 -24.47
CA GLY A 154 1.20 -5.54 -24.92
C GLY A 154 -0.19 -5.52 -24.28
N LEU A 155 -0.29 -5.31 -22.95
CA LEU A 155 -1.57 -5.11 -22.26
C LEU A 155 -2.21 -3.75 -22.62
N ILE A 156 -1.38 -2.77 -22.98
CA ILE A 156 -1.81 -1.49 -23.54
C ILE A 156 -2.33 -1.65 -24.99
N THR A 157 -1.82 -2.63 -25.76
CA THR A 157 -2.13 -2.86 -27.19
C THR A 157 -3.05 -4.06 -27.45
N SER A 158 -3.33 -4.91 -26.46
CA SER A 158 -4.36 -5.96 -26.48
C SER A 158 -5.76 -5.44 -26.16
N LEU A 159 -5.88 -4.14 -25.93
CA LEU A 159 -7.12 -3.39 -25.97
C LEU A 159 -7.34 -2.93 -27.42
N PRO A 160 -8.60 -2.86 -27.91
CA PRO A 160 -8.86 -2.54 -29.31
C PRO A 160 -8.11 -1.27 -29.73
N PRO A 161 -7.63 -1.19 -30.98
CA PRO A 161 -6.93 -0.02 -31.47
C PRO A 161 -7.86 1.19 -31.32
N ASP A 162 -7.27 2.31 -30.91
CA ASP A 162 -7.87 3.56 -30.44
C ASP A 162 -8.27 3.57 -28.96
N VAL A 163 -7.63 4.46 -28.19
CA VAL A 163 -8.40 5.26 -27.24
C VAL A 163 -9.52 5.87 -28.07
N SER A 164 -10.73 5.31 -27.96
CA SER A 164 -11.84 5.77 -28.79
C SER A 164 -11.91 7.28 -28.65
N LYS A 165 -11.92 7.99 -29.78
CA LYS A 165 -12.13 9.44 -29.84
C LYS A 165 -13.20 9.91 -28.85
N SER A 166 -14.20 9.06 -28.57
CA SER A 166 -15.20 9.24 -27.53
C SER A 166 -14.66 9.50 -26.10
N HIS A 167 -13.60 8.82 -25.65
CA HIS A 167 -12.97 9.05 -24.34
C HIS A 167 -12.18 10.35 -24.30
N ILE A 168 -11.50 10.72 -25.40
CA ILE A 168 -10.79 12.00 -25.51
C ILE A 168 -11.80 13.16 -25.54
N ASP A 169 -12.87 13.04 -26.33
CA ASP A 169 -13.95 14.03 -26.40
C ASP A 169 -14.64 14.17 -25.03
N PHE A 170 -14.88 13.06 -24.33
CA PHE A 170 -15.41 13.07 -22.96
C PHE A 170 -14.46 13.73 -21.97
N LEU A 171 -13.18 13.39 -22.00
CA LEU A 171 -12.16 13.99 -21.14
C LEU A 171 -12.09 15.51 -21.34
N ALA A 172 -12.04 15.97 -22.60
CA ALA A 172 -12.01 17.38 -22.92
C ALA A 172 -13.24 18.13 -22.37
N GLU A 173 -14.43 17.54 -22.50
CA GLU A 173 -15.66 18.11 -21.95
C GLU A 173 -15.66 18.12 -20.41
N ALA A 174 -15.19 17.04 -19.78
CA ALA A 174 -15.08 16.94 -18.33
C ALA A 174 -14.11 17.98 -17.76
N LEU A 175 -12.94 18.16 -18.37
CA LEU A 175 -11.97 19.18 -17.98
C LEU A 175 -12.52 20.60 -18.21
N ARG A 176 -13.23 20.82 -19.33
CA ARG A 176 -13.88 22.10 -19.61
C ARG A 176 -14.95 22.47 -18.58
N ILE A 177 -15.79 21.52 -18.16
CA ILE A 177 -16.79 21.75 -17.11
C ILE A 177 -16.12 21.94 -15.76
N THR A 178 -15.08 21.16 -15.47
CA THR A 178 -14.28 21.30 -14.23
C THR A 178 -13.68 22.70 -14.12
N SER A 179 -13.02 23.20 -15.18
CA SER A 179 -12.45 24.54 -15.23
C SER A 179 -13.52 25.63 -15.08
N ASN A 180 -14.58 25.60 -15.92
CA ASN A 180 -15.63 26.63 -15.90
C ASN A 180 -16.46 26.69 -14.62
N SER A 181 -16.48 25.61 -13.84
CA SER A 181 -17.24 25.51 -12.59
C SER A 181 -16.38 25.68 -11.34
N ASN A 182 -15.08 25.94 -11.48
CA ASN A 182 -14.10 25.91 -10.39
C ASN A 182 -14.20 24.59 -9.59
N ALA A 183 -14.17 23.46 -10.30
CA ALA A 183 -14.23 22.12 -9.72
C ALA A 183 -15.49 21.84 -8.88
N ASN A 184 -16.63 22.44 -9.22
CA ASN A 184 -17.86 22.20 -8.48
C ASN A 184 -18.46 20.83 -8.83
N ALA A 185 -18.45 19.93 -7.85
CA ALA A 185 -19.01 18.58 -7.98
C ALA A 185 -20.45 18.56 -8.53
N LYS A 186 -21.30 19.53 -8.19
CA LYS A 186 -22.70 19.61 -8.68
C LYS A 186 -22.79 19.82 -10.19
N MET A 187 -21.75 20.39 -10.81
CA MET A 187 -21.68 20.62 -12.25
C MET A 187 -21.01 19.45 -12.98
N VAL A 188 -20.01 18.81 -12.36
CA VAL A 188 -19.24 17.71 -12.98
C VAL A 188 -19.95 16.36 -12.82
N TYR A 189 -20.53 16.07 -11.64
CA TYR A 189 -21.13 14.76 -11.34
C TYR A 189 -22.27 14.36 -12.30
N PRO A 190 -23.17 15.26 -12.75
CA PRO A 190 -24.16 14.90 -13.75
C PRO A 190 -23.54 14.42 -15.08
N LEU A 191 -22.40 15.00 -15.50
CA LEU A 191 -21.68 14.54 -16.69
C LEU A 191 -21.15 13.12 -16.47
N LEU A 192 -20.49 12.87 -15.34
CA LEU A 192 -19.96 11.56 -14.97
C LEU A 192 -21.07 10.50 -14.93
N GLN A 193 -22.19 10.82 -14.26
CA GLN A 193 -23.35 9.94 -14.12
C GLN A 193 -23.98 9.57 -15.48
N ASN A 194 -23.97 10.47 -16.46
CA ASN A 194 -24.50 10.21 -17.79
C ASN A 194 -23.52 9.46 -18.72
N ASN A 195 -22.29 9.21 -18.26
CA ASN A 195 -21.22 8.58 -19.05
C ASN A 195 -20.48 7.52 -18.23
N LEU A 196 -21.19 6.77 -17.37
CA LEU A 196 -20.60 5.72 -16.53
C LEU A 196 -19.85 4.67 -17.37
N ASP A 197 -20.29 4.42 -18.60
CA ASP A 197 -19.65 3.51 -19.55
C ASP A 197 -18.22 3.94 -19.91
N LYS A 198 -17.90 5.24 -19.79
CA LYS A 198 -16.57 5.80 -20.08
C LYS A 198 -15.68 5.89 -18.84
N LEU A 199 -16.20 5.67 -17.64
CA LEU A 199 -15.43 5.70 -16.39
C LEU A 199 -14.74 4.34 -16.18
N ASN A 200 -13.76 4.07 -17.02
CA ASN A 200 -13.04 2.80 -17.06
C ASN A 200 -11.53 3.03 -17.35
N LEU A 201 -10.75 1.95 -17.40
CA LEU A 201 -9.30 2.00 -17.64
C LEU A 201 -8.88 2.65 -18.98
N GLN A 202 -9.77 2.73 -19.98
CA GLN A 202 -9.50 3.46 -21.22
C GLN A 202 -9.44 4.96 -20.99
N LEU A 203 -10.28 5.50 -20.10
CA LEU A 203 -10.21 6.91 -19.74
C LEU A 203 -8.92 7.22 -18.97
N ALA A 204 -8.50 6.34 -18.06
CA ALA A 204 -7.22 6.44 -17.36
C ALA A 204 -6.03 6.53 -18.36
N LYS A 205 -6.04 5.65 -19.38
CA LYS A 205 -5.06 5.67 -20.49
C LYS A 205 -5.17 6.95 -21.33
N ALA A 206 -6.41 7.36 -21.67
CA ALA A 206 -6.70 8.56 -22.45
C ALA A 206 -6.11 9.82 -21.82
N ILE A 207 -6.21 9.96 -20.49
CA ILE A 207 -5.64 11.12 -19.76
C ILE A 207 -4.14 11.19 -19.98
N THR A 208 -3.43 10.06 -19.79
CA THR A 208 -1.97 10.00 -19.91
C THR A 208 -1.51 10.35 -21.34
N GLU A 209 -2.13 9.74 -22.35
CA GLU A 209 -1.81 9.98 -23.75
C GLU A 209 -2.15 11.41 -24.19
N TRP A 210 -3.30 11.92 -23.74
CA TRP A 210 -3.75 13.28 -24.06
C TRP A 210 -2.83 14.34 -23.46
N VAL A 211 -2.38 14.18 -22.20
CA VAL A 211 -1.42 15.11 -21.57
C VAL A 211 -0.07 15.08 -22.30
N LYS A 212 0.42 13.90 -22.64
CA LYS A 212 1.66 13.75 -23.41
C LYS A 212 1.58 14.44 -24.76
N ASP A 213 0.45 14.35 -25.46
CA ASP A 213 0.26 15.03 -26.74
C ASP A 213 0.10 16.54 -26.58
N ILE A 214 -0.80 17.00 -25.69
CA ILE A 214 -1.15 18.42 -25.57
C ILE A 214 0.04 19.27 -25.14
N THR A 215 0.90 18.75 -24.25
CA THR A 215 2.11 19.44 -23.76
C THR A 215 3.13 19.73 -24.86
N THR A 216 3.13 18.97 -25.96
CA THR A 216 3.98 19.25 -27.13
C THR A 216 3.42 20.35 -28.04
N ARG A 217 2.12 20.63 -27.94
CA ARG A 217 1.39 21.52 -28.86
C ARG A 217 1.10 22.89 -28.26
N VAL A 218 0.99 22.99 -26.93
CA VAL A 218 0.62 24.22 -26.24
C VAL A 218 1.81 24.85 -25.52
N GLN A 219 1.73 26.16 -25.27
CA GLN A 219 2.75 26.86 -24.50
C GLN A 219 2.71 26.43 -23.02
N PRO A 220 3.84 26.50 -22.29
CA PRO A 220 3.92 26.05 -20.90
C PRO A 220 2.83 26.60 -19.95
N PRO A 221 2.42 27.88 -20.02
CA PRO A 221 1.34 28.39 -19.16
C PRO A 221 -0.02 27.73 -19.41
N ILE A 222 -0.30 27.34 -20.65
CA ILE A 222 -1.54 26.64 -21.01
C ILE A 222 -1.48 25.21 -20.49
N ALA A 223 -0.33 24.53 -20.66
CA ALA A 223 -0.12 23.20 -20.10
C ALA A 223 -0.30 23.17 -18.57
N GLN A 224 0.19 24.20 -17.86
CA GLN A 224 0.00 24.35 -16.41
C GLN A 224 -1.49 24.48 -16.03
N SER A 225 -2.25 25.32 -16.75
CA SER A 225 -3.69 25.46 -16.51
C SER A 225 -4.42 24.13 -16.69
N ILE A 226 -4.07 23.38 -17.74
CA ILE A 226 -4.62 22.06 -18.00
C ILE A 226 -4.27 21.08 -16.86
N ALA A 227 -3.03 21.10 -16.37
CA ALA A 227 -2.63 20.26 -15.25
C ALA A 227 -3.44 20.55 -13.97
N VAL A 228 -3.74 21.82 -13.69
CA VAL A 228 -4.63 22.20 -12.57
C VAL A 228 -6.02 21.61 -12.75
N ASP A 229 -6.60 21.73 -13.95
CA ASP A 229 -7.93 21.18 -14.25
C ASP A 229 -7.96 19.65 -14.13
N ILE A 230 -6.87 18.97 -14.52
CA ILE A 230 -6.73 17.51 -14.35
C ILE A 230 -6.67 17.12 -12.88
N VAL A 231 -5.90 17.83 -12.04
CA VAL A 231 -5.85 17.54 -10.60
C VAL A 231 -7.24 17.71 -9.98
N HIS A 232 -7.95 18.79 -10.30
CA HIS A 232 -9.31 19.01 -9.83
C HIS A 232 -10.28 17.92 -10.29
N PHE A 233 -10.22 17.53 -11.56
CA PHE A 233 -11.03 16.43 -12.08
C PHE A 233 -10.70 15.11 -11.37
N SER A 234 -9.43 14.84 -11.12
CA SER A 234 -8.94 13.64 -10.42
C SER A 234 -9.48 13.56 -8.98
N ILE A 235 -9.50 14.68 -8.26
CA ILE A 235 -10.11 14.76 -6.92
C ILE A 235 -11.62 14.47 -6.98
N LEU A 236 -12.31 14.98 -8.00
CA LEU A 236 -13.75 14.78 -8.16
C LEU A 236 -14.09 13.33 -8.53
N ILE A 237 -13.38 12.72 -9.48
CA ILE A 237 -13.63 11.33 -9.89
C ILE A 237 -13.27 10.34 -8.78
N GLN A 238 -12.21 10.59 -8.00
CA GLN A 238 -11.85 9.78 -6.83
C GLN A 238 -13.00 9.69 -5.82
N ARG A 239 -13.71 10.82 -5.58
CA ARG A 239 -14.83 10.92 -4.63
C ARG A 239 -16.19 10.66 -5.26
N PHE A 240 -16.24 10.29 -6.54
CA PHE A 240 -17.50 10.10 -7.23
C PHE A 240 -18.13 8.75 -6.82
N PRO A 241 -19.37 8.75 -6.28
CA PRO A 241 -19.93 7.57 -5.63
C PRO A 241 -20.57 6.55 -6.59
N LEU A 242 -20.65 6.86 -7.90
CA LEU A 242 -21.28 6.00 -8.89
C LEU A 242 -20.26 5.40 -9.85
N GLY A 243 -20.65 4.29 -10.50
CA GLY A 243 -19.77 3.53 -11.37
C GLY A 243 -18.89 2.55 -10.60
N ASN A 244 -17.83 2.06 -11.24
CA ASN A 244 -16.87 1.19 -10.60
C ASN A 244 -15.86 2.04 -9.82
N HIS A 245 -15.91 1.98 -8.49
CA HIS A 245 -15.01 2.74 -7.62
C HIS A 245 -13.53 2.41 -7.87
N SER A 246 -13.21 1.16 -8.19
CA SER A 246 -11.86 0.76 -8.56
C SER A 246 -11.37 1.50 -9.81
N ASP A 247 -12.22 1.60 -10.84
CA ASP A 247 -11.83 2.29 -12.08
C ASP A 247 -11.73 3.81 -11.87
N ASN A 248 -12.63 4.39 -11.06
CA ASN A 248 -12.57 5.81 -10.68
C ASN A 248 -11.22 6.15 -10.00
N LEU A 249 -10.74 5.27 -9.12
CA LEU A 249 -9.43 5.42 -8.49
C LEU A 249 -8.28 5.34 -9.50
N GLU A 250 -8.30 4.40 -10.45
CA GLU A 250 -7.27 4.33 -11.50
C GLU A 250 -7.25 5.57 -12.40
N ILE A 251 -8.43 6.14 -12.69
CA ILE A 251 -8.56 7.39 -13.45
C ILE A 251 -7.92 8.54 -12.65
N ALA A 252 -8.21 8.65 -11.35
CA ALA A 252 -7.63 9.67 -10.48
C ALA A 252 -6.10 9.54 -10.39
N VAL A 253 -5.59 8.33 -10.13
CA VAL A 253 -4.15 8.04 -10.07
C VAL A 253 -3.46 8.42 -11.38
N SER A 254 -4.06 8.08 -12.53
CA SER A 254 -3.51 8.44 -13.84
C SER A 254 -3.51 9.95 -14.07
N GLY A 255 -4.55 10.65 -13.62
CA GLY A 255 -4.62 12.11 -13.70
C GLY A 255 -3.58 12.81 -12.83
N TYR A 256 -3.37 12.35 -11.60
CA TYR A 256 -2.30 12.88 -10.74
C TYR A 256 -0.92 12.66 -11.34
N HIS A 257 -0.61 11.45 -11.83
CA HIS A 257 0.65 11.17 -12.53
C HIS A 257 0.83 12.06 -13.76
N ALA A 258 -0.23 12.23 -14.57
CA ALA A 258 -0.18 13.08 -15.74
C ALA A 258 0.09 14.55 -15.37
N ALA A 259 -0.54 15.07 -14.31
CA ALA A 259 -0.27 16.42 -13.81
C ALA A 259 1.16 16.58 -13.26
N LEU A 260 1.70 15.56 -12.60
CA LEU A 260 3.09 15.53 -12.10
C LEU A 260 4.15 15.51 -13.22
N THR A 261 3.78 15.23 -14.47
CA THR A 261 4.68 15.43 -15.63
C THR A 261 4.87 16.91 -15.99
N ILE A 262 3.99 17.79 -15.51
CA ILE A 262 4.00 19.23 -15.79
C ILE A 262 4.40 20.02 -14.53
N PHE A 263 3.88 19.62 -13.37
CA PHE A 263 4.28 20.22 -12.11
C PHE A 263 5.64 19.69 -11.69
N GLU A 264 6.68 20.51 -11.88
CA GLU A 264 8.02 20.26 -11.35
C GLU A 264 8.14 20.86 -9.94
N ARG A 265 8.78 20.14 -9.01
CA ARG A 265 8.95 20.57 -7.60
C ARG A 265 9.50 21.99 -7.47
N ASP A 266 10.53 22.34 -8.24
CA ASP A 266 11.24 23.61 -8.07
C ASP A 266 10.52 24.80 -8.74
N ARG A 267 9.58 24.53 -9.65
CA ARG A 267 8.84 25.56 -10.41
C ARG A 267 7.41 25.74 -9.92
N PHE A 268 6.78 24.66 -9.45
CA PHE A 268 5.39 24.62 -8.98
C PHE A 268 5.30 23.87 -7.64
N PRO A 269 6.06 24.29 -6.61
CA PRO A 269 6.21 23.53 -5.38
C PRO A 269 4.86 23.20 -4.72
N GLU A 270 3.95 24.17 -4.66
CA GLU A 270 2.64 24.00 -4.02
C GLU A 270 1.73 23.04 -4.79
N GLN A 271 1.65 23.17 -6.12
CA GLN A 271 0.86 22.28 -6.96
C GLN A 271 1.44 20.86 -6.96
N TRP A 272 2.77 20.74 -7.01
CA TRP A 272 3.47 19.45 -6.95
C TRP A 272 3.21 18.73 -5.63
N ALA A 273 3.37 19.42 -4.50
CA ALA A 273 3.14 18.85 -3.18
C ALA A 273 1.67 18.50 -2.93
N GLY A 274 0.75 19.36 -3.34
CA GLY A 274 -0.69 19.10 -3.25
C GLY A 274 -1.11 17.91 -4.10
N THR A 275 -0.53 17.76 -5.30
CA THR A 275 -0.79 16.61 -6.18
C THR A 275 -0.26 15.32 -5.56
N HIS A 276 0.94 15.33 -4.98
CA HIS A 276 1.50 14.19 -4.25
C HIS A 276 0.67 13.80 -3.02
N ASN A 277 0.18 14.77 -2.23
CA ASN A 277 -0.72 14.45 -1.12
C ASN A 277 -2.02 13.76 -1.61
N ASN A 278 -2.61 14.23 -2.70
CA ASN A 278 -3.81 13.61 -3.25
C ASN A 278 -3.53 12.23 -3.87
N LEU A 279 -2.38 12.06 -4.53
CA LEU A 279 -1.92 10.77 -5.04
C LEU A 279 -1.72 9.77 -3.91
N GLY A 280 -1.14 10.19 -2.79
CA GLY A 280 -1.00 9.36 -1.60
C GLY A 280 -2.35 8.88 -1.07
N ASN A 281 -3.35 9.77 -0.98
CA ASN A 281 -4.71 9.39 -0.58
C ASN A 281 -5.32 8.36 -1.55
N ALA A 282 -5.15 8.57 -2.85
CA ALA A 282 -5.65 7.64 -3.85
C ALA A 282 -5.01 6.25 -3.72
N TYR A 283 -3.70 6.17 -3.43
CA TYR A 283 -3.03 4.89 -3.16
C TYR A 283 -3.48 4.21 -1.87
N VAL A 284 -3.77 4.96 -0.80
CA VAL A 284 -4.36 4.41 0.42
C VAL A 284 -5.74 3.79 0.16
N GLU A 285 -6.54 4.36 -0.75
CA GLU A 285 -7.88 3.86 -1.12
C GLU A 285 -7.84 2.79 -2.23
N ARG A 286 -6.73 2.69 -2.97
CA ARG A 286 -6.58 1.85 -4.16
C ARG A 286 -6.77 0.36 -3.85
N VAL A 287 -7.75 -0.24 -4.52
CA VAL A 287 -8.09 -1.67 -4.40
C VAL A 287 -7.38 -2.55 -5.43
N GLN A 288 -6.88 -1.99 -6.53
CA GLN A 288 -6.10 -2.76 -7.52
C GLN A 288 -4.64 -2.90 -7.10
N GLY A 289 -4.00 -3.97 -7.55
CA GLY A 289 -2.60 -4.26 -7.22
C GLY A 289 -2.43 -4.81 -5.81
N ASP A 290 -1.17 -4.98 -5.41
CA ASP A 290 -0.82 -5.45 -4.08
C ASP A 290 -0.98 -4.32 -3.04
N ARG A 291 -1.57 -4.66 -1.88
CA ARG A 291 -1.87 -3.68 -0.84
C ARG A 291 -0.62 -3.07 -0.22
N ALA A 292 0.42 -3.88 -0.02
CA ALA A 292 1.68 -3.42 0.56
C ALA A 292 2.34 -2.41 -0.37
N ASP A 293 2.38 -2.74 -1.67
CA ASP A 293 2.93 -1.86 -2.69
C ASP A 293 2.17 -0.52 -2.79
N ASN A 294 0.83 -0.56 -2.72
CA ASN A 294 0.03 0.66 -2.71
C ASN A 294 0.35 1.54 -1.48
N LEU A 295 0.57 0.95 -0.31
CA LEU A 295 0.93 1.69 0.90
C LEU A 295 2.33 2.31 0.80
N GLU A 296 3.30 1.62 0.22
CA GLU A 296 4.63 2.21 -0.05
C GLU A 296 4.55 3.38 -1.02
N GLN A 297 3.74 3.28 -2.08
CA GLN A 297 3.50 4.39 -2.99
C GLN A 297 2.84 5.57 -2.29
N ALA A 298 1.87 5.31 -1.39
CA ALA A 298 1.26 6.35 -0.60
C ALA A 298 2.28 7.06 0.31
N ILE A 299 3.09 6.30 1.04
CA ILE A 299 4.16 6.85 1.90
C ILE A 299 5.15 7.68 1.08
N ALA A 300 5.58 7.18 -0.09
CA ALA A 300 6.48 7.91 -0.97
C ALA A 300 5.88 9.24 -1.45
N SER A 301 4.61 9.24 -1.88
CA SER A 301 3.91 10.46 -2.27
C SER A 301 3.73 11.45 -1.11
N TYR A 302 3.36 10.99 0.08
CA TYR A 302 3.25 11.90 1.22
C TYR A 302 4.61 12.45 1.68
N LYS A 303 5.68 11.64 1.65
CA LYS A 303 7.05 12.12 1.91
C LYS A 303 7.45 13.20 0.91
N ALA A 304 7.16 13.00 -0.37
CA ALA A 304 7.38 14.01 -1.40
C ALA A 304 6.63 15.32 -1.07
N ALA A 305 5.36 15.26 -0.70
CA ALA A 305 4.61 16.46 -0.28
C ALA A 305 5.24 17.15 0.95
N ALA A 306 5.76 16.38 1.91
CA ALA A 306 6.43 16.89 3.10
C ALA A 306 7.79 17.56 2.83
N GLU A 307 8.43 17.33 1.67
CA GLU A 307 9.64 18.07 1.28
C GLU A 307 9.37 19.56 1.01
N VAL A 308 8.15 19.89 0.61
CA VAL A 308 7.74 21.26 0.27
C VAL A 308 6.98 21.91 1.41
N TYR A 309 6.01 21.19 1.98
CA TYR A 309 5.24 21.69 3.10
C TYR A 309 6.09 21.59 4.36
N GLY A 310 6.64 22.72 4.80
CA GLY A 310 7.30 22.83 6.10
C GLY A 310 6.36 23.43 7.14
N ARG A 311 6.56 23.05 8.41
CA ARG A 311 5.78 23.53 9.56
C ARG A 311 5.62 25.06 9.59
N ASP A 312 6.68 25.82 9.31
CA ASP A 312 6.64 27.29 9.38
C ASP A 312 6.07 27.95 8.12
N ARG A 313 6.16 27.27 6.97
CA ARG A 313 5.78 27.82 5.67
C ARG A 313 4.32 27.54 5.31
N ALA A 314 3.86 26.32 5.58
CA ALA A 314 2.53 25.83 5.25
C ALA A 314 2.02 24.92 6.39
N PRO A 315 1.74 25.48 7.58
CA PRO A 315 1.46 24.71 8.79
C PRO A 315 0.25 23.77 8.66
N ASP A 316 -0.84 24.21 8.04
CA ASP A 316 -2.04 23.39 7.86
C ASP A 316 -1.77 22.20 6.91
N ASP A 317 -1.15 22.45 5.76
CA ASP A 317 -0.78 21.41 4.79
C ASP A 317 0.24 20.44 5.36
N TRP A 318 1.26 20.93 6.07
CA TRP A 318 2.26 20.09 6.74
C TRP A 318 1.59 19.17 7.75
N ALA A 319 0.73 19.69 8.63
CA ALA A 319 0.04 18.87 9.63
C ALA A 319 -0.95 17.88 9.00
N MET A 320 -1.58 18.23 7.87
CA MET A 320 -2.41 17.30 7.10
C MET A 320 -1.58 16.14 6.55
N VAL A 321 -0.44 16.44 5.92
CA VAL A 321 0.47 15.42 5.38
C VAL A 321 1.03 14.54 6.51
N GLN A 322 1.37 15.11 7.67
CA GLN A 322 1.80 14.33 8.83
C GLN A 322 0.72 13.36 9.30
N ASN A 323 -0.54 13.79 9.42
CA ASN A 323 -1.64 12.87 9.76
C ASN A 323 -1.82 11.75 8.72
N ASN A 324 -1.69 12.07 7.44
CA ASN A 324 -1.82 11.09 6.36
C ASN A 324 -0.64 10.09 6.34
N LEU A 325 0.59 10.58 6.55
CA LEU A 325 1.77 9.72 6.77
C LEU A 325 1.58 8.78 7.94
N GLY A 326 1.12 9.30 9.08
CA GLY A 326 0.88 8.47 10.26
C GLY A 326 -0.12 7.36 9.98
N THR A 327 -1.19 7.68 9.25
CA THR A 327 -2.19 6.68 8.83
C THR A 327 -1.62 5.66 7.87
N ALA A 328 -0.78 6.07 6.91
CA ALA A 328 -0.14 5.15 5.99
C ALA A 328 0.83 4.20 6.70
N TYR A 329 1.65 4.72 7.63
CA TYR A 329 2.55 3.90 8.45
C TYR A 329 1.79 2.96 9.39
N PHE A 330 0.74 3.42 10.05
CA PHE A 330 -0.07 2.56 10.92
C PHE A 330 -0.65 1.34 10.18
N ASN A 331 -1.01 1.52 8.90
CA ASN A 331 -1.54 0.46 8.04
C ASN A 331 -0.47 -0.29 7.23
N ARG A 332 0.81 0.10 7.32
CA ARG A 332 1.90 -0.45 6.52
C ARG A 332 2.10 -1.93 6.81
N ILE A 333 2.20 -2.73 5.75
CA ILE A 333 2.30 -4.20 5.81
C ILE A 333 3.77 -4.65 5.84
N LEU A 334 4.65 -3.92 5.15
CA LEU A 334 6.08 -4.21 5.13
C LEU A 334 6.75 -3.68 6.39
N ASP A 335 7.94 -4.22 6.67
CA ASP A 335 8.75 -3.97 7.85
C ASP A 335 8.05 -4.36 9.17
N GLU A 336 8.70 -4.09 10.29
CA GLU A 336 8.18 -4.44 11.60
C GLU A 336 6.98 -3.57 11.96
N LYS A 337 5.82 -4.21 12.16
CA LYS A 337 4.58 -3.53 12.57
C LYS A 337 4.79 -2.63 13.80
N ALA A 338 5.64 -3.06 14.73
CA ALA A 338 5.92 -2.30 15.95
C ALA A 338 6.61 -0.96 15.66
N GLU A 339 7.63 -0.95 14.80
CA GLU A 339 8.34 0.28 14.40
C GLU A 339 7.44 1.21 13.60
N ASN A 340 6.63 0.64 12.69
CA ASN A 340 5.65 1.40 11.92
C ASN A 340 4.63 2.14 12.82
N VAL A 341 4.23 1.54 13.95
CA VAL A 341 3.35 2.18 14.95
C VAL A 341 4.06 3.35 15.63
N GLU A 342 5.34 3.25 15.96
CA GLU A 342 6.09 4.38 16.55
C GLU A 342 6.19 5.57 15.57
N ILE A 343 6.49 5.29 14.30
CA ILE A 343 6.53 6.33 13.26
C ILE A 343 5.14 6.97 13.10
N ALA A 344 4.07 6.16 13.14
CA ALA A 344 2.71 6.68 13.08
C ALA A 344 2.40 7.63 14.25
N ILE A 345 2.77 7.25 15.47
CA ILE A 345 2.62 8.07 16.67
C ILE A 345 3.38 9.39 16.51
N GLU A 346 4.63 9.36 16.07
CA GLU A 346 5.42 10.57 15.85
C GLU A 346 4.74 11.52 14.85
N CYS A 347 4.28 10.98 13.71
CA CYS A 347 3.55 11.73 12.71
C CYS A 347 2.26 12.37 13.26
N TYR A 348 1.48 11.63 14.05
CA TYR A 348 0.27 12.16 14.67
C TYR A 348 0.57 13.25 15.70
N LEU A 349 1.59 13.06 16.55
CA LEU A 349 2.04 14.08 17.51
C LEU A 349 2.54 15.34 16.80
N ASN A 350 3.23 15.20 15.66
CA ASN A 350 3.62 16.33 14.81
C ASN A 350 2.40 17.11 14.30
N ALA A 351 1.36 16.42 13.82
CA ALA A 351 0.13 17.06 13.38
C ALA A 351 -0.59 17.83 14.51
N LEU A 352 -0.55 17.33 15.75
CA LEU A 352 -1.12 18.02 16.94
C LEU A 352 -0.39 19.30 17.34
N GLN A 353 0.83 19.55 16.84
CA GLN A 353 1.49 20.84 17.06
C GLN A 353 0.78 22.00 16.36
N ILE A 354 -0.02 21.71 15.33
CA ILE A 354 -0.79 22.68 14.55
C ILE A 354 -2.29 22.53 14.86
N TYR A 355 -2.80 21.30 14.82
CA TYR A 355 -4.21 21.05 15.03
C TYR A 355 -4.56 21.01 16.51
N GLN A 356 -5.33 22.01 16.94
CA GLN A 356 -5.74 22.20 18.32
C GLN A 356 -7.26 22.06 18.44
N ARG A 357 -7.74 21.59 19.60
CA ARG A 357 -9.17 21.36 19.84
C ARG A 357 -10.00 22.63 19.64
N GLU A 358 -9.50 23.77 20.08
CA GLU A 358 -10.22 25.04 20.08
C GLU A 358 -10.33 25.66 18.68
N LEU A 359 -9.36 25.39 17.80
CA LEU A 359 -9.25 26.02 16.47
C LEU A 359 -9.70 25.08 15.35
N THR A 360 -9.36 23.80 15.45
CA THR A 360 -9.61 22.78 14.44
C THR A 360 -10.15 21.49 15.10
N PRO A 361 -11.30 21.56 15.79
CA PRO A 361 -11.79 20.49 16.67
C PRO A 361 -11.90 19.13 15.97
N TYR A 362 -12.42 19.09 14.74
CA TYR A 362 -12.60 17.82 14.02
C TYR A 362 -11.29 17.21 13.52
N LYS A 363 -10.32 18.03 13.07
CA LYS A 363 -8.99 17.54 12.68
C LYS A 363 -8.23 17.03 13.91
N TRP A 364 -8.31 17.78 15.00
CA TRP A 364 -7.74 17.38 16.29
C TRP A 364 -8.34 16.04 16.77
N ALA A 365 -9.66 15.89 16.76
CA ALA A 365 -10.35 14.67 17.20
C ALA A 365 -10.03 13.45 16.34
N ALA A 366 -9.86 13.63 15.02
CA ALA A 366 -9.40 12.56 14.13
C ALA A 366 -8.01 12.05 14.54
N ILE A 367 -7.10 12.97 14.90
CA ILE A 367 -5.76 12.61 15.35
C ILE A 367 -5.80 11.95 16.74
N GLN A 368 -6.65 12.42 17.66
CA GLN A 368 -6.86 11.75 18.94
C GLN A 368 -7.34 10.31 18.72
N PHE A 369 -8.32 10.09 17.84
CA PHE A 369 -8.77 8.75 17.49
C PHE A 369 -7.65 7.87 16.92
N ASN A 370 -6.84 8.42 16.01
CA ASN A 370 -5.71 7.71 15.42
C ASN A 370 -4.61 7.37 16.44
N LEU A 371 -4.30 8.27 17.38
CA LEU A 371 -3.41 7.99 18.51
C LEU A 371 -3.99 6.91 19.41
N GLY A 372 -5.30 6.93 19.68
CA GLY A 372 -5.99 5.86 20.40
C GLY A 372 -5.78 4.49 19.75
N ASN A 373 -5.89 4.40 18.42
CA ASN A 373 -5.62 3.16 17.68
C ASN A 373 -4.14 2.76 17.81
N ALA A 374 -3.22 3.71 17.60
CA ALA A 374 -1.80 3.46 17.64
C ALA A 374 -1.32 2.96 19.01
N TYR A 375 -1.71 3.63 20.11
CA TYR A 375 -1.37 3.19 21.47
C TYR A 375 -2.05 1.87 21.86
N SER A 376 -3.24 1.58 21.34
CA SER A 376 -3.90 0.29 21.54
C SER A 376 -3.15 -0.87 20.88
N ASP A 377 -2.47 -0.62 19.75
CA ASP A 377 -1.65 -1.60 19.03
C ASP A 377 -0.16 -1.59 19.43
N ARG A 378 0.28 -0.57 20.15
CA ARG A 378 1.68 -0.37 20.57
C ARG A 378 2.17 -1.49 21.50
N ILE A 379 3.29 -2.11 21.14
CA ILE A 379 3.93 -3.19 21.92
C ILE A 379 5.21 -2.76 22.64
N PHE A 380 5.79 -1.62 22.26
CA PHE A 380 6.92 -1.02 22.96
C PHE A 380 6.47 -0.34 24.26
N ASP A 381 7.39 -0.22 25.21
CA ASP A 381 7.16 0.24 26.58
C ASP A 381 6.10 -0.56 27.35
N ASP A 382 5.55 0.03 28.41
CA ASP A 382 4.61 -0.63 29.30
C ASP A 382 3.23 -0.75 28.65
N ARG A 383 2.79 -2.01 28.48
CA ARG A 383 1.51 -2.33 27.83
C ARG A 383 0.31 -1.81 28.62
N GLU A 384 0.38 -1.78 29.95
CA GLU A 384 -0.71 -1.26 30.77
C GLU A 384 -0.83 0.26 30.55
N GLU A 385 0.27 1.00 30.58
CA GLU A 385 0.30 2.44 30.33
C GLU A 385 -0.16 2.80 28.92
N ASN A 386 0.27 2.06 27.89
CA ASN A 386 -0.19 2.27 26.52
C ASN A 386 -1.72 2.11 26.39
N ILE A 387 -2.33 1.15 27.08
CA ILE A 387 -3.78 0.97 27.04
C ILE A 387 -4.51 2.13 27.73
N GLU A 388 -3.98 2.64 28.85
CA GLU A 388 -4.57 3.82 29.50
C GLU A 388 -4.46 5.06 28.61
N LEU A 389 -3.31 5.27 27.94
CA LEU A 389 -3.15 6.34 26.96
C LEU A 389 -4.12 6.20 25.79
N ALA A 390 -4.31 4.99 25.27
CA ALA A 390 -5.29 4.74 24.21
C ALA A 390 -6.72 5.14 24.66
N ILE A 391 -7.12 4.78 25.89
CA ILE A 391 -8.41 5.18 26.47
C ILE A 391 -8.52 6.71 26.57
N GLU A 392 -7.49 7.38 27.09
CA GLU A 392 -7.45 8.84 27.19
C GLU A 392 -7.64 9.51 25.82
N TYR A 393 -6.95 9.01 24.79
CA TYR A 393 -7.06 9.51 23.43
C TYR A 393 -8.44 9.30 22.81
N TYR A 394 -9.07 8.15 23.01
CA TYR A 394 -10.45 7.95 22.56
C TYR A 394 -11.45 8.84 23.30
N LEU A 395 -11.30 9.01 24.62
CA LEU A 395 -12.15 9.90 25.39
C LEU A 395 -12.00 11.36 24.93
N ALA A 396 -10.77 11.79 24.61
CA ALA A 396 -10.51 13.09 24.01
C ALA A 396 -11.21 13.26 22.65
N ALA A 397 -11.16 12.25 21.78
CA ALA A 397 -11.89 12.28 20.50
C ALA A 397 -13.43 12.42 20.71
N LEU A 398 -13.98 11.77 21.75
CA LEU A 398 -15.41 11.84 22.11
C LEU A 398 -15.85 13.18 22.72
N GLU A 399 -14.92 14.08 23.06
CA GLU A 399 -15.28 15.46 23.42
C GLU A 399 -15.82 16.25 22.22
N VAL A 400 -15.37 15.90 21.01
CA VAL A 400 -15.75 16.54 19.76
C VAL A 400 -16.74 15.70 18.96
N TYR A 401 -16.44 14.41 18.79
CA TYR A 401 -17.35 13.50 18.12
C TYR A 401 -18.53 13.22 19.03
N GLN A 402 -19.73 13.55 18.56
CA GLN A 402 -20.96 13.45 19.33
C GLN A 402 -21.97 12.59 18.59
N ARG A 403 -22.69 11.74 19.33
CA ARG A 403 -23.68 10.81 18.78
C ARG A 403 -24.68 11.48 17.85
N GLU A 404 -25.16 12.67 18.18
CA GLU A 404 -26.19 13.37 17.41
C GLU A 404 -25.64 14.16 16.21
N ARG A 405 -24.35 14.51 16.22
CA ARG A 405 -23.74 15.39 15.21
C ARG A 405 -22.81 14.68 14.24
N THR A 406 -22.07 13.70 14.74
CA THR A 406 -21.09 12.88 14.01
C THR A 406 -21.30 11.41 14.41
N PRO A 407 -22.49 10.84 14.13
CA PRO A 407 -22.88 9.52 14.64
C PRO A 407 -21.89 8.42 14.22
N ASN A 408 -21.34 8.50 12.99
CA ASN A 408 -20.47 7.48 12.44
C ASN A 408 -19.09 7.48 13.11
N GLU A 409 -18.47 8.67 13.22
CA GLU A 409 -17.19 8.86 13.90
C GLU A 409 -17.31 8.51 15.38
N TRP A 410 -18.40 8.96 16.03
CA TRP A 410 -18.69 8.63 17.42
C TRP A 410 -18.82 7.12 17.63
N ALA A 411 -19.57 6.42 16.78
CA ALA A 411 -19.73 4.97 16.87
C ALA A 411 -18.41 4.22 16.65
N MET A 412 -17.56 4.69 15.72
CA MET A 412 -16.24 4.11 15.46
C MET A 412 -15.32 4.24 16.68
N VAL A 413 -15.29 5.42 17.31
CA VAL A 413 -14.52 5.65 18.53
C VAL A 413 -15.04 4.79 19.67
N GLN A 414 -16.37 4.69 19.85
CA GLN A 414 -16.98 3.83 20.86
C GLN A 414 -16.59 2.36 20.65
N TYR A 415 -16.64 1.86 19.41
CA TYR A 415 -16.25 0.48 19.12
C TYR A 415 -14.79 0.19 19.50
N ASN A 416 -13.85 1.07 19.11
CA ASN A 416 -12.43 0.89 19.41
C ASN A 416 -12.11 1.10 20.90
N LEU A 417 -12.79 2.04 21.55
CA LEU A 417 -12.73 2.21 23.01
C LEU A 417 -13.24 0.96 23.73
N GLY A 418 -14.30 0.33 23.24
CA GLY A 418 -14.81 -0.95 23.77
C GLY A 418 -13.79 -2.08 23.67
N ASN A 419 -13.11 -2.21 22.52
CA ASN A 419 -11.99 -3.16 22.36
C ASN A 419 -10.86 -2.89 23.34
N THR A 420 -10.57 -1.61 23.59
CA THR A 420 -9.50 -1.19 24.49
C THR A 420 -9.85 -1.46 25.95
N TYR A 421 -11.07 -1.19 26.39
CA TYR A 421 -11.56 -1.57 27.73
C TYR A 421 -11.55 -3.08 27.94
N ARG A 422 -11.95 -3.86 26.93
CA ARG A 422 -11.91 -5.33 27.02
C ARG A 422 -10.49 -5.86 27.26
N ASN A 423 -9.48 -5.18 26.69
CA ASN A 423 -8.08 -5.55 26.81
C ASN A 423 -7.37 -4.89 28.01
N ARG A 424 -8.09 -4.04 28.77
CA ARG A 424 -7.51 -3.22 29.86
C ARG A 424 -7.04 -4.08 31.02
N ILE A 425 -5.77 -3.89 31.38
CA ILE A 425 -5.07 -4.65 32.43
C ILE A 425 -5.37 -4.05 33.82
N ARG A 426 -5.49 -2.72 33.90
CA ARG A 426 -5.75 -2.00 35.15
C ARG A 426 -7.20 -2.13 35.61
N GLY A 427 -7.40 -2.30 36.92
CA GLY A 427 -8.72 -2.28 37.56
C GLY A 427 -9.37 -3.66 37.65
N ASP A 428 -10.67 -3.66 37.96
CA ASP A 428 -11.47 -4.88 38.04
C ASP A 428 -11.91 -5.35 36.65
N GLU A 429 -11.76 -6.65 36.37
CA GLU A 429 -12.07 -7.24 35.07
C GLU A 429 -13.57 -7.10 34.73
N SER A 430 -14.46 -7.26 35.71
CA SER A 430 -15.90 -7.12 35.48
C SER A 430 -16.27 -5.69 35.12
N GLU A 431 -15.69 -4.70 35.80
CA GLU A 431 -15.92 -3.29 35.49
C GLU A 431 -15.39 -2.89 34.10
N ASN A 432 -14.26 -3.47 33.69
CA ASN A 432 -13.69 -3.29 32.37
C ASN A 432 -14.59 -3.90 31.28
N LEU A 433 -15.10 -5.11 31.49
CA LEU A 433 -16.05 -5.76 30.57
C LEU A 433 -17.39 -5.02 30.49
N ASP A 434 -17.90 -4.50 31.61
CA ASP A 434 -19.11 -3.68 31.63
C ASP A 434 -18.92 -2.37 30.85
N SER A 435 -17.74 -1.76 30.95
CA SER A 435 -17.39 -0.58 30.17
C SER A 435 -17.28 -0.89 28.68
N ALA A 436 -16.63 -2.01 28.33
CA ALA A 436 -16.56 -2.49 26.95
C ALA A 436 -17.97 -2.74 26.36
N ASN A 437 -18.84 -3.44 27.10
CA ASN A 437 -20.21 -3.72 26.68
C ASN A 437 -21.02 -2.44 26.46
N ARG A 438 -20.90 -1.44 27.33
CA ARG A 438 -21.55 -0.13 27.14
C ARG A 438 -21.12 0.53 25.83
N CYS A 439 -19.81 0.55 25.56
CA CYS A 439 -19.24 1.09 24.33
C CYS A 439 -19.72 0.34 23.08
N TYR A 440 -19.75 -1.00 23.10
CA TYR A 440 -20.25 -1.80 21.97
C TYR A 440 -21.75 -1.59 21.71
N LEU A 441 -22.57 -1.52 22.76
CA LEU A 441 -24.01 -1.25 22.61
C LEU A 441 -24.27 0.12 22.01
N ALA A 442 -23.50 1.12 22.43
CA ALA A 442 -23.51 2.47 21.87
C ALA A 442 -23.19 2.47 20.37
N ALA A 443 -22.10 1.82 19.94
CA ALA A 443 -21.73 1.73 18.53
C ALA A 443 -22.77 0.97 17.69
N LEU A 444 -23.30 -0.14 18.24
CA LEU A 444 -24.27 -1.00 17.57
C LEU A 444 -25.59 -0.27 17.27
N GLU A 445 -26.03 0.63 18.15
CA GLU A 445 -27.25 1.43 17.94
C GLU A 445 -27.16 2.24 16.64
N ILE A 446 -26.02 2.88 16.39
CA ILE A 446 -25.79 3.67 15.18
C ILE A 446 -25.67 2.78 13.94
N TYR A 447 -24.87 1.70 14.02
CA TYR A 447 -24.66 0.85 12.85
C TYR A 447 -25.94 0.13 12.39
N LYS A 448 -26.84 -0.24 13.31
CA LYS A 448 -28.15 -0.80 12.97
C LYS A 448 -29.02 0.21 12.22
N ASN A 449 -29.02 1.46 12.65
CA ASN A 449 -29.82 2.52 12.01
C ASN A 449 -29.27 2.90 10.63
N ASN A 450 -27.96 2.74 10.40
CA ASN A 450 -27.34 3.01 9.10
C ASN A 450 -27.53 1.88 8.07
N HIS A 451 -27.70 0.62 8.49
CA HIS A 451 -27.93 -0.52 7.58
C HIS A 451 -29.42 -0.72 7.22
N PHE A 452 -30.33 0.01 7.87
CA PHE A 452 -31.75 0.04 7.55
C PHE A 452 -32.26 1.48 7.48
N PRO A 453 -32.02 2.23 6.39
CA PRO A 453 -33.01 3.21 5.99
C PRO A 453 -34.25 2.39 5.62
N SER A 454 -35.20 2.33 6.54
CA SER A 454 -36.54 1.79 6.31
C SER A 454 -37.06 2.33 4.98
N GLN A 455 -37.17 1.44 3.99
CA GLN A 455 -38.10 1.63 2.89
C GLN A 455 -39.49 1.57 3.52
N GLU A 456 -40.05 2.74 3.83
CA GLU A 456 -41.49 2.95 3.91
C GLU A 456 -41.98 3.60 2.62
#